data_AF-A0A3A9Z0M1-F1
#
_entry.id   AF-A0A3A9Z0M1-F1
#
_cell.length_a   1.000
_cell.length_b   1.000
_cell.length_c   1.000
_cell.angle_alpha   90.00
_cell.angle_beta   90.00
_cell.angle_gamma   90.00
#
_symmetry.space_group_name_H-M   'P 1'
#
loop_
_entity.id
_entity.type
_entity.pdbx_description
1 polymer ?
#
loop_
_entity_poly.entity_id
_entity_poly.type
_entity_poly.pdbx_seq_one_letter_code
_entity_poly.pdbx_strand_id
1 'polypeptide(L)'
;MNDRSETLASQFFDAAIGLLAETREREADRIAEAAGLIAGTVAAGGTLFAYGAGHSALPAQDLVYRAGGLALVNLLSVPGTTGVDVSPATLGSALEHVAGLAPAVLDSSPARPGDLLIVVSLSGRNALPVEMASQARSRGLRVIGVTSVRYAEATASRHPSGTFLKDHCDLVLDSGVPIGDTTLHAEGVGAPFAPASTVVTCALLQAVVAEAAGRLAAGGTEPPLLRSANVDGGAEWNERVFAEHADRILWRRAAPGSAAPAAAPLAAAAEGPAGGAGQACGPQGSPSPARSSADATRSATS
;
A
#
# COMPACT_ATOMS: atom_id res chain seq x y z
N MET A 1 -15.07 15.32 32.99
CA MET A 1 -14.50 15.24 31.64
C MET A 1 -13.83 13.89 31.56
N ASN A 2 -14.35 12.94 30.78
CA ASN A 2 -13.61 11.69 30.54
C ASN A 2 -12.27 12.08 29.90
N ASP A 3 -11.19 11.55 30.45
CA ASP A 3 -9.89 11.70 29.84
C ASP A 3 -9.96 11.09 28.44
N ARG A 4 -9.70 11.91 27.42
CA ARG A 4 -9.69 11.44 26.03
C ARG A 4 -8.59 10.40 25.80
N SER A 5 -7.60 10.29 26.70
CA SER A 5 -6.57 9.26 26.67
C SER A 5 -7.11 7.84 26.95
N GLU A 6 -8.26 7.70 27.61
CA GLU A 6 -8.77 6.38 28.05
C GLU A 6 -9.74 5.69 27.06
N THR A 7 -10.08 6.33 25.94
CA THR A 7 -11.05 5.74 24.99
C THR A 7 -10.46 4.57 24.21
N LEU A 8 -11.28 3.58 23.82
CA LEU A 8 -10.85 2.47 22.95
C LEU A 8 -10.27 2.96 21.61
N ALA A 9 -10.73 4.10 21.11
CA ALA A 9 -10.17 4.70 19.89
C ALA A 9 -8.72 5.17 20.12
N SER A 10 -8.45 5.87 21.22
CA SER A 10 -7.10 6.29 21.61
C SER A 10 -6.19 5.08 21.81
N GLN A 11 -6.68 4.05 22.52
CA GLN A 11 -5.93 2.81 22.73
C GLN A 11 -5.58 2.10 21.42
N PHE A 12 -6.48 2.08 20.43
CA PHE A 12 -6.16 1.52 19.11
C PHE A 12 -5.08 2.33 18.39
N PHE A 13 -5.17 3.67 18.40
CA PHE A 13 -4.13 4.51 17.81
C PHE A 13 -2.79 4.29 18.49
N ASP A 14 -2.74 4.23 19.82
CA ASP A 14 -1.51 3.97 20.56
C ASP A 14 -0.93 2.59 20.23
N ALA A 15 -1.77 1.56 20.12
CA ALA A 15 -1.34 0.23 19.73
C ALA A 15 -0.78 0.18 18.30
N ALA A 16 -1.46 0.84 17.35
CA ALA A 16 -0.99 0.93 15.97
C ALA A 16 0.32 1.73 15.85
N ILE A 17 0.44 2.87 16.55
CA ILE A 17 1.65 3.69 16.60
C ILE A 17 2.81 2.90 17.22
N GLY A 18 2.56 2.16 18.30
CA GLY A 18 3.54 1.29 18.94
C GLY A 18 4.09 0.25 17.97
N LEU A 19 3.21 -0.49 17.29
CA LEU A 19 3.62 -1.48 16.29
C LEU A 19 4.40 -0.86 15.12
N LEU A 20 4.02 0.33 14.66
CA LEU A 20 4.74 1.06 13.61
C LEU A 20 6.14 1.47 14.07
N ALA A 21 6.29 1.98 15.30
CA ALA A 21 7.58 2.37 15.85
C ALA A 21 8.52 1.16 16.01
N GLU A 22 8.01 0.06 16.59
CA GLU A 22 8.76 -1.19 16.73
C GLU A 22 9.18 -1.76 15.38
N THR A 23 8.27 -1.78 14.40
CA THR A 23 8.56 -2.28 13.05
C THR A 23 9.62 -1.44 12.36
N ARG A 24 9.54 -0.11 12.44
CA ARG A 24 10.54 0.80 11.86
C ARG A 24 11.94 0.51 12.40
N GLU A 25 12.07 0.31 13.71
CA GLU A 25 13.36 0.11 14.36
C GLU A 25 13.92 -1.29 14.08
N ARG A 26 13.08 -2.32 14.23
CA ARG A 26 13.48 -3.73 14.06
C ARG A 26 13.78 -4.09 12.61
N GLU A 27 13.01 -3.56 11.65
CA GLU A 27 13.12 -3.92 10.23
C GLU A 27 13.96 -2.94 9.41
N ALA A 28 14.66 -1.96 10.02
CA ALA A 28 15.40 -0.94 9.28
C ALA A 28 16.37 -1.52 8.23
N ASP A 29 17.20 -2.50 8.62
CA ASP A 29 18.15 -3.15 7.71
C ASP A 29 17.44 -4.00 6.65
N ARG A 30 16.34 -4.67 7.02
CA ARG A 30 15.55 -5.49 6.10
C ARG A 30 14.79 -4.64 5.08
N ILE A 31 14.31 -3.46 5.48
CA ILE A 31 13.72 -2.46 4.58
C ILE A 31 14.77 -2.00 3.57
N ALA A 32 15.98 -1.68 4.03
CA ALA A 32 17.09 -1.31 3.16
C ALA A 32 17.48 -2.42 2.17
N GLU A 33 17.50 -3.69 2.62
CA GLU A 33 17.76 -4.86 1.78
C GLU A 33 16.64 -5.08 0.75
N ALA A 34 15.38 -5.00 1.16
CA ALA A 34 14.21 -5.12 0.30
C ALA A 34 14.19 -4.04 -0.78
N ALA A 35 14.49 -2.79 -0.40
CA ALA A 35 14.62 -1.68 -1.32
C ALA A 35 15.76 -1.88 -2.32
N GLY A 36 16.88 -2.46 -1.88
CA GLY A 36 17.98 -2.87 -2.76
C GLY A 36 17.55 -3.92 -3.79
N LEU A 37 16.78 -4.93 -3.38
CA LEU A 37 16.22 -5.93 -4.30
C LEU A 37 15.28 -5.29 -5.32
N ILE A 38 14.37 -4.42 -4.88
CA ILE A 38 13.45 -3.70 -5.77
C ILE A 38 14.22 -2.83 -6.76
N ALA A 39 15.14 -1.99 -6.28
CA ALA A 39 15.93 -1.10 -7.14
C ALA A 39 16.79 -1.90 -8.14
N GLY A 40 17.41 -3.00 -7.69
CA GLY A 40 18.18 -3.89 -8.55
C GLY A 40 17.34 -4.56 -9.63
N THR A 41 16.15 -5.08 -9.28
CA THR A 41 15.21 -5.64 -10.26
C THR A 41 14.76 -4.56 -11.25
N VAL A 42 14.47 -3.34 -10.79
CA VAL A 42 14.05 -2.25 -11.67
C VAL A 42 15.16 -1.86 -12.65
N ALA A 43 16.40 -1.71 -12.18
CA ALA A 43 17.56 -1.37 -12.99
C ALA A 43 17.94 -2.47 -13.99
N ALA A 44 17.70 -3.74 -13.65
CA ALA A 44 17.87 -4.88 -14.55
C ALA A 44 16.72 -5.05 -15.57
N GLY A 45 15.73 -4.14 -15.57
CA GLY A 45 14.57 -4.20 -16.47
C GLY A 45 13.51 -5.24 -16.07
N GLY A 46 13.58 -5.79 -14.86
CA GLY A 46 12.60 -6.75 -14.34
C GLY A 46 11.27 -6.10 -13.95
N THR A 47 10.20 -6.88 -13.90
CA THR A 47 8.87 -6.44 -13.46
C THR A 47 8.69 -6.72 -11.96
N LEU A 48 7.93 -5.86 -11.29
CA LEU A 48 7.57 -6.06 -9.89
C LEU A 48 6.12 -6.56 -9.82
N PHE A 49 5.91 -7.58 -9.01
CA PHE A 49 4.60 -8.13 -8.70
C PHE A 49 4.32 -8.04 -7.20
N ALA A 50 3.07 -7.83 -6.84
CA ALA A 50 2.59 -7.92 -5.47
C ALA A 50 1.40 -8.87 -5.42
N TYR A 51 1.36 -9.70 -4.38
CA TYR A 51 0.28 -10.65 -4.13
C TYR A 51 -0.06 -10.68 -2.65
N GLY A 52 -1.35 -10.85 -2.36
CA GLY A 52 -1.85 -11.24 -1.05
C GLY A 52 -3.29 -11.73 -1.18
N ALA A 53 -3.70 -12.66 -0.31
CA ALA A 53 -5.07 -13.15 -0.24
C ALA A 53 -5.87 -12.51 0.92
N GLY A 54 -7.19 -12.47 0.76
CA GLY A 54 -8.11 -11.85 1.70
C GLY A 54 -7.69 -10.42 2.04
N HIS A 55 -7.63 -10.08 3.32
CA HIS A 55 -7.17 -8.76 3.77
C HIS A 55 -5.70 -8.47 3.45
N SER A 56 -4.86 -9.49 3.22
CA SER A 56 -3.48 -9.27 2.76
C SER A 56 -3.41 -8.77 1.31
N ALA A 57 -4.52 -8.84 0.56
CA ALA A 57 -4.63 -8.20 -0.75
C ALA A 57 -4.60 -6.67 -0.65
N LEU A 58 -5.07 -6.07 0.46
CA LEU A 58 -5.09 -4.61 0.65
C LEU A 58 -3.68 -4.00 0.59
N PRO A 59 -2.69 -4.44 1.40
CA PRO A 59 -1.32 -3.93 1.27
C PRO A 59 -0.66 -4.27 -0.07
N ALA A 60 -1.05 -5.36 -0.75
CA ALA A 60 -0.57 -5.64 -2.10
C ALA A 60 -1.14 -4.66 -3.14
N GLN A 61 -2.44 -4.35 -3.04
CA GLN A 61 -3.13 -3.34 -3.86
C GLN A 61 -2.63 -1.92 -3.54
N ASP A 62 -2.29 -1.65 -2.28
CA ASP A 62 -1.76 -0.37 -1.81
C ASP A 62 -0.45 0.02 -2.53
N LEU A 63 0.23 -0.93 -3.17
CA LEU A 63 1.43 -0.68 -3.99
C LEU A 63 1.13 -0.39 -5.46
N VAL A 64 -0.08 -0.72 -5.95
CA VAL A 64 -0.41 -0.76 -7.37
C VAL A 64 -1.20 0.49 -7.76
N TYR A 65 -0.75 1.18 -8.81
CA TYR A 65 -1.43 2.31 -9.43
C TYR A 65 -1.94 3.37 -8.43
N ARG A 66 -1.02 4.08 -7.78
CA ARG A 66 -1.34 5.18 -6.86
C ARG A 66 -0.36 6.34 -6.98
N ALA A 67 -0.82 7.53 -6.59
CA ALA A 67 0.06 8.69 -6.42
C ALA A 67 1.18 8.39 -5.40
N GLY A 68 2.41 8.74 -5.75
CA GLY A 68 3.61 8.49 -4.97
C GLY A 68 4.15 7.05 -5.06
N GLY A 69 3.43 6.14 -5.74
CA GLY A 69 3.85 4.74 -5.89
C GLY A 69 4.73 4.52 -7.13
N LEU A 70 5.53 3.45 -7.10
CA LEU A 70 6.25 2.95 -8.28
C LEU A 70 5.25 2.36 -9.28
N ALA A 71 5.24 2.90 -10.51
CA ALA A 71 4.34 2.49 -11.58
C ALA A 71 4.47 1.01 -11.97
N LEU A 72 5.65 0.43 -11.69
CA LEU A 72 6.07 -0.90 -12.14
C LEU A 72 5.54 -2.06 -11.29
N VAL A 73 4.84 -1.78 -10.18
CA VAL A 73 4.24 -2.81 -9.34
C VAL A 73 2.90 -3.24 -9.93
N ASN A 74 2.75 -4.54 -10.17
CA ASN A 74 1.56 -5.15 -10.74
C ASN A 74 0.92 -6.11 -9.75
N LEU A 75 -0.41 -6.07 -9.61
CA LEU A 75 -1.12 -7.03 -8.79
C LEU A 75 -1.15 -8.39 -9.48
N LEU A 76 -0.52 -9.40 -8.88
CA LEU A 76 -0.65 -10.79 -9.31
C LEU A 76 -1.86 -11.40 -8.58
N SER A 77 -3.06 -11.17 -9.11
CA SER A 77 -4.31 -11.61 -8.48
C SER A 77 -4.54 -13.12 -8.68
N VAL A 78 -4.86 -13.84 -7.61
CA VAL A 78 -5.42 -15.20 -7.70
C VAL A 78 -6.94 -15.07 -7.68
N PRO A 79 -7.67 -15.46 -8.75
CA PRO A 79 -9.10 -15.27 -8.85
C PRO A 79 -9.87 -15.78 -7.63
N GLY A 80 -10.72 -14.93 -7.09
CA GLY A 80 -11.58 -15.22 -5.95
C GLY A 80 -10.90 -15.14 -4.58
N THR A 81 -9.65 -14.69 -4.50
CA THR A 81 -8.91 -14.54 -3.23
C THR A 81 -8.58 -13.09 -2.89
N THR A 82 -8.95 -12.13 -3.74
CA THR A 82 -8.46 -10.74 -3.68
C THR A 82 -9.40 -9.84 -2.88
N GLY A 83 -9.21 -9.79 -1.56
CA GLY A 83 -10.02 -8.95 -0.69
C GLY A 83 -11.38 -9.58 -0.36
N VAL A 84 -12.44 -8.77 -0.43
CA VAL A 84 -13.83 -9.13 -0.08
C VAL A 84 -14.77 -8.97 -1.28
N ASP A 85 -14.23 -9.10 -2.49
CA ASP A 85 -14.94 -8.94 -3.76
C ASP A 85 -15.75 -10.17 -4.19
N VAL A 86 -15.58 -11.29 -3.49
CA VAL A 86 -16.33 -12.54 -3.69
C VAL A 86 -17.46 -12.74 -2.70
N SER A 87 -18.53 -13.41 -3.15
CA SER A 87 -19.68 -13.78 -2.33
C SER A 87 -19.89 -15.31 -2.32
N PRO A 88 -19.98 -15.95 -1.13
CA PRO A 88 -19.79 -15.35 0.19
C PRO A 88 -18.31 -14.99 0.42
N ALA A 89 -18.04 -14.00 1.28
CA ALA A 89 -16.66 -13.58 1.58
C ALA A 89 -15.79 -14.72 2.15
N THR A 90 -16.41 -15.71 2.79
CA THR A 90 -15.75 -16.93 3.29
C THR A 90 -15.18 -17.82 2.20
N LEU A 91 -15.61 -17.65 0.94
CA LEU A 91 -15.08 -18.39 -0.20
C LEU A 91 -13.58 -18.12 -0.39
N GLY A 92 -13.14 -16.86 -0.26
CA GLY A 92 -11.72 -16.51 -0.39
C GLY A 92 -10.85 -17.25 0.64
N SER A 93 -11.32 -17.33 1.89
CA SER A 93 -10.65 -18.10 2.95
C SER A 93 -10.59 -19.60 2.66
N ALA A 94 -11.63 -20.17 2.04
CA ALA A 94 -11.61 -21.57 1.63
C ALA A 94 -10.60 -21.81 0.49
N LEU A 95 -10.55 -20.91 -0.49
CA LEU A 95 -9.63 -20.98 -1.62
C LEU A 95 -8.16 -20.87 -1.20
N GLU A 96 -7.84 -20.13 -0.14
CA GLU A 96 -6.47 -20.09 0.40
C GLU A 96 -5.90 -21.45 0.82
N HIS A 97 -6.77 -22.43 1.09
CA HIS A 97 -6.36 -23.79 1.44
C HIS A 97 -6.22 -24.73 0.22
N VAL A 98 -6.66 -24.30 -0.97
CA VAL A 98 -6.66 -25.13 -2.18
C VAL A 98 -5.27 -25.09 -2.82
N ALA A 99 -4.62 -26.25 -2.84
CA ALA A 99 -3.35 -26.46 -3.52
C ALA A 99 -3.51 -26.36 -5.06
N GLY A 100 -2.45 -25.92 -5.73
CA GLY A 100 -2.38 -25.83 -7.20
C GLY A 100 -2.91 -24.53 -7.81
N LEU A 101 -3.53 -23.65 -7.01
CA LEU A 101 -3.98 -22.33 -7.50
C LEU A 101 -2.79 -21.40 -7.82
N ALA A 102 -1.77 -21.37 -6.96
CA ALA A 102 -0.58 -20.55 -7.16
C ALA A 102 0.19 -20.90 -8.46
N PRO A 103 0.58 -22.18 -8.72
CA PRO A 103 1.27 -22.51 -9.96
C PRO A 103 0.43 -22.22 -11.20
N ALA A 104 -0.89 -22.47 -11.18
CA ALA A 104 -1.76 -22.15 -12.30
C ALA A 104 -1.78 -20.64 -12.63
N VAL A 105 -1.79 -19.78 -11.61
CA VAL A 105 -1.73 -18.32 -11.78
C VAL A 105 -0.36 -17.88 -12.27
N LEU A 106 0.73 -18.41 -11.72
CA LEU A 106 2.08 -18.09 -12.17
C LEU A 106 2.33 -18.51 -13.62
N ASP A 107 1.87 -19.70 -14.02
CA ASP A 107 2.01 -20.22 -15.39
C ASP A 107 1.20 -19.43 -16.41
N SER A 108 0.11 -18.79 -15.97
CA SER A 108 -0.73 -17.92 -16.81
C SER A 108 -0.30 -16.45 -16.76
N SER A 109 0.66 -16.11 -15.90
CA SER A 109 1.14 -14.74 -15.72
C SER A 109 2.24 -14.40 -16.72
N PRO A 110 2.48 -13.12 -17.02
CA PRO A 110 3.61 -12.69 -17.83
C PRO A 110 4.94 -12.64 -17.05
N ALA A 111 4.98 -13.17 -15.82
CA ALA A 111 6.17 -13.15 -14.99
C ALA A 111 7.30 -13.98 -15.62
N ARG A 112 8.53 -13.49 -15.50
CA ARG A 112 9.73 -14.14 -16.05
C ARG A 112 10.84 -14.27 -15.01
N PRO A 113 11.83 -15.16 -15.24
CA PRO A 113 13.03 -15.19 -14.42
C PRO A 113 13.68 -13.79 -14.34
N GLY A 114 14.11 -13.40 -13.14
CA GLY A 114 14.67 -12.06 -12.86
C GLY A 114 13.65 -11.02 -12.41
N ASP A 115 12.35 -11.29 -12.52
CA ASP A 115 11.31 -10.46 -11.90
C ASP A 115 11.28 -10.66 -10.37
N LEU A 116 10.58 -9.77 -9.67
CA LEU A 116 10.42 -9.82 -8.22
C LEU A 116 8.95 -9.92 -7.83
N LEU A 117 8.65 -10.81 -6.88
CA LEU A 117 7.32 -10.96 -6.30
C LEU A 117 7.34 -10.64 -4.79
N ILE A 118 6.49 -9.71 -4.38
CA ILE A 118 6.18 -9.44 -2.98
C ILE A 118 4.96 -10.28 -2.61
N VAL A 119 5.11 -11.19 -1.64
CA VAL A 119 4.02 -12.05 -1.13
C VAL A 119 3.65 -11.61 0.27
N VAL A 120 2.43 -11.09 0.43
CA VAL A 120 1.89 -10.66 1.72
C VAL A 120 0.96 -11.73 2.28
N SER A 121 1.27 -12.22 3.47
CA SER A 121 0.38 -13.08 4.24
C SER A 121 0.71 -12.95 5.71
N LEU A 122 -0.24 -12.45 6.50
CA LEU A 122 -0.04 -12.25 7.94
C LEU A 122 0.49 -13.51 8.63
N SER A 123 -0.19 -14.66 8.43
CA SER A 123 0.19 -15.90 9.10
C SER A 123 1.22 -16.73 8.32
N GLY A 124 1.29 -16.56 7.00
CA GLY A 124 2.18 -17.33 6.13
C GLY A 124 1.97 -18.85 6.17
N ARG A 125 0.85 -19.35 6.73
CA ARG A 125 0.70 -20.79 7.05
C ARG A 125 -0.16 -21.57 6.07
N ASN A 126 -0.98 -20.90 5.27
CA ASN A 126 -1.93 -21.52 4.34
C ASN A 126 -1.23 -22.02 3.08
N ALA A 127 -1.87 -22.92 2.33
CA ALA A 127 -1.29 -23.51 1.14
C ALA A 127 -0.93 -22.43 0.10
N LEU A 128 -1.85 -21.50 -0.16
CA LEU A 128 -1.70 -20.53 -1.23
C LEU A 128 -0.48 -19.59 -1.10
N PRO A 129 -0.22 -18.90 0.04
CA PRO A 129 0.98 -18.06 0.16
C PRO A 129 2.28 -18.87 0.14
N VAL A 130 2.29 -20.10 0.68
CA VAL A 130 3.46 -20.99 0.66
C VAL A 130 3.77 -21.46 -0.76
N GLU A 131 2.76 -21.90 -1.50
CA GLU A 131 2.90 -22.28 -2.90
C GLU A 131 3.30 -21.09 -3.75
N MET A 132 2.68 -19.92 -3.58
CA MET A 132 3.01 -18.73 -4.36
C MET A 132 4.50 -18.37 -4.26
N ALA A 133 5.05 -18.35 -3.04
CA ALA A 133 6.47 -18.06 -2.83
C ALA A 133 7.39 -19.16 -3.40
N SER A 134 7.13 -20.42 -3.06
CA SER A 134 7.98 -21.54 -3.52
C SER A 134 7.97 -21.71 -5.05
N GLN A 135 6.80 -21.58 -5.68
CA GLN A 135 6.60 -21.70 -7.12
C GLN A 135 7.16 -20.50 -7.89
N ALA A 136 7.10 -19.29 -7.31
CA ALA A 136 7.75 -18.12 -7.91
C ALA A 136 9.28 -18.28 -7.91
N ARG A 137 9.87 -18.72 -6.79
CA ARG A 137 11.32 -18.99 -6.71
C ARG A 137 11.77 -20.08 -7.67
N SER A 138 11.01 -21.17 -7.79
CA SER A 138 11.34 -22.24 -8.75
C SER A 138 11.30 -21.78 -10.21
N ARG A 139 10.57 -20.70 -10.52
CA ARG A 139 10.53 -20.02 -11.82
C ARG A 139 11.59 -18.92 -11.99
N GLY A 140 12.47 -18.75 -11.00
CA GLY A 140 13.57 -17.78 -11.07
C GLY A 140 13.19 -16.35 -10.69
N LEU A 141 12.02 -16.14 -10.06
CA LEU A 141 11.69 -14.85 -9.47
C LEU A 141 12.41 -14.69 -8.12
N ARG A 142 12.73 -13.45 -7.77
CA ARG A 142 13.09 -13.07 -6.40
C ARG A 142 11.81 -12.93 -5.58
N VAL A 143 11.80 -13.41 -4.35
CA VAL A 143 10.61 -13.34 -3.48
C VAL A 143 10.91 -12.59 -2.19
N ILE A 144 10.13 -11.54 -1.94
CA ILE A 144 10.05 -10.85 -0.65
C ILE A 144 8.77 -11.29 0.03
N GLY A 145 8.86 -11.95 1.18
CA GLY A 145 7.70 -12.30 2.00
C GLY A 145 7.43 -11.25 3.06
N VAL A 146 6.18 -10.84 3.21
CA VAL A 146 5.75 -9.96 4.31
C VAL A 146 4.76 -10.70 5.18
N THR A 147 5.14 -10.95 6.43
CA THR A 147 4.41 -11.84 7.36
C THR A 147 4.65 -11.43 8.81
N SER A 148 3.91 -11.99 9.75
CA SER A 148 4.28 -11.95 11.16
C SER A 148 4.99 -13.25 11.52
N VAL A 149 6.30 -13.17 11.77
CA VAL A 149 7.13 -14.37 12.03
C VAL A 149 6.65 -15.15 13.26
N ARG A 150 6.02 -14.45 14.22
CA ARG A 150 5.40 -15.04 15.41
C ARG A 150 4.43 -16.18 15.08
N TYR A 151 3.74 -16.13 13.94
CA TYR A 151 2.81 -17.21 13.54
C TYR A 151 3.51 -18.53 13.26
N ALA A 152 4.74 -18.50 12.73
CA ALA A 152 5.50 -19.71 12.49
C ALA A 152 6.01 -20.37 13.79
N GLU A 153 6.12 -19.58 14.86
CA GLU A 153 6.54 -20.05 16.18
C GLU A 153 5.36 -20.57 17.01
N ALA A 154 4.18 -19.97 16.84
CA ALA A 154 2.99 -20.23 17.66
C ALA A 154 1.96 -21.16 17.01
N THR A 155 2.13 -21.53 15.73
CA THR A 155 1.14 -22.34 15.00
C THR A 155 1.79 -23.45 14.18
N ALA A 156 0.99 -24.39 13.68
CA ALA A 156 1.43 -25.39 12.70
C ALA A 156 1.14 -24.92 11.27
N SER A 157 2.01 -25.23 10.32
CA SER A 157 1.72 -25.01 8.91
C SER A 157 0.48 -25.81 8.47
N ARG A 158 -0.30 -25.26 7.54
CA ARG A 158 -1.41 -25.94 6.85
C ARG A 158 -1.02 -26.39 5.44
N HIS A 159 0.17 -26.04 4.97
CA HIS A 159 0.69 -26.54 3.71
C HIS A 159 1.29 -27.95 3.90
N PRO A 160 1.12 -28.89 2.95
CA PRO A 160 1.60 -30.28 3.09
C PRO A 160 3.10 -30.46 3.37
N SER A 161 3.95 -29.50 2.99
CA SER A 161 5.39 -29.54 3.30
C SER A 161 5.73 -29.28 4.77
N GLY A 162 4.78 -28.81 5.58
CA GLY A 162 5.02 -28.40 6.96
C GLY A 162 5.73 -27.05 7.14
N THR A 163 6.06 -26.35 6.05
CA THR A 163 6.77 -25.06 6.06
C THR A 163 5.83 -23.85 5.97
N PHE A 164 6.34 -22.67 6.27
CA PHE A 164 5.64 -21.38 6.18
C PHE A 164 6.14 -20.55 4.99
N LEU A 165 5.43 -19.48 4.65
CA LEU A 165 5.82 -18.50 3.64
C LEU A 165 7.28 -18.06 3.81
N LYS A 166 7.67 -17.71 5.05
CA LYS A 166 9.01 -17.23 5.37
C LYS A 166 10.15 -18.17 4.93
N ASP A 167 9.87 -19.48 4.82
CA ASP A 167 10.87 -20.49 4.45
C ASP A 167 11.12 -20.53 2.93
N HIS A 168 10.28 -19.85 2.14
CA HIS A 168 10.30 -19.83 0.68
C HIS A 168 10.55 -18.44 0.10
N CYS A 169 11.15 -17.54 0.87
CA CYS A 169 11.48 -16.19 0.46
C CYS A 169 12.98 -15.99 0.36
N ASP A 170 13.43 -15.10 -0.52
CA ASP A 170 14.81 -14.62 -0.52
C ASP A 170 15.04 -13.58 0.59
N LEU A 171 13.99 -12.84 0.95
CA LEU A 171 13.98 -11.89 2.06
C LEU A 171 12.62 -11.92 2.76
N VAL A 172 12.63 -11.80 4.09
CA VAL A 172 11.41 -11.71 4.90
C VAL A 172 11.39 -10.36 5.59
N LEU A 173 10.26 -9.67 5.47
CA LEU A 173 9.90 -8.48 6.24
C LEU A 173 8.90 -8.90 7.32
N ASP A 174 9.28 -8.76 8.58
CA ASP A 174 8.45 -9.16 9.72
C ASP A 174 7.60 -7.97 10.21
N SER A 175 6.29 -8.04 10.00
CA SER A 175 5.34 -7.01 10.43
C SER A 175 5.19 -6.91 11.94
N GLY A 176 5.63 -7.92 12.71
CA GLY A 176 5.54 -7.93 14.17
C GLY A 176 4.11 -7.98 14.74
N VAL A 177 3.09 -8.01 13.86
CA VAL A 177 1.68 -8.02 14.23
C VAL A 177 1.39 -9.22 15.13
N PRO A 178 0.66 -9.05 16.25
CA PRO A 178 0.38 -10.14 17.17
C PRO A 178 -0.45 -11.26 16.56
N ILE A 179 -0.36 -12.45 17.15
CA ILE A 179 -1.21 -13.59 16.78
C ILE A 179 -2.68 -13.20 16.95
N GLY A 180 -3.48 -13.49 15.93
CA GLY A 180 -4.90 -13.17 15.87
C GLY A 180 -5.22 -11.85 15.16
N ASP A 181 -4.23 -11.00 14.88
CA ASP A 181 -4.42 -9.64 14.35
C ASP A 181 -5.41 -8.82 15.20
N THR A 182 -5.17 -8.79 16.49
CA THR A 182 -6.03 -8.09 17.44
C THR A 182 -5.14 -7.36 18.43
N THR A 183 -5.45 -6.09 18.67
CA THR A 183 -4.63 -5.21 19.50
C THR A 183 -5.30 -4.83 20.82
N LEU A 184 -6.61 -5.02 20.94
CA LEU A 184 -7.39 -4.60 22.10
C LEU A 184 -8.16 -5.75 22.75
N HIS A 185 -8.33 -5.60 24.06
CA HIS A 185 -9.25 -6.36 24.91
C HIS A 185 -10.03 -5.36 25.78
N ALA A 186 -11.31 -5.62 26.05
CA ALA A 186 -12.13 -4.74 26.87
C ALA A 186 -13.13 -5.54 27.71
N GLU A 187 -13.43 -5.07 28.92
CA GLU A 187 -14.47 -5.68 29.76
C GLU A 187 -15.82 -5.66 29.04
N GLY A 188 -16.55 -6.79 29.10
CA GLY A 188 -17.81 -6.97 28.38
C GLY A 188 -17.66 -7.33 26.89
N VAL A 189 -16.45 -7.31 26.33
CA VAL A 189 -16.17 -7.75 24.95
C VAL A 189 -15.43 -9.09 25.00
N GLY A 190 -16.13 -10.18 24.68
CA GLY A 190 -15.58 -11.54 24.83
C GLY A 190 -14.50 -11.94 23.81
N ALA A 191 -14.41 -11.24 22.68
CA ALA A 191 -13.43 -11.50 21.64
C ALA A 191 -12.36 -10.38 21.62
N PRO A 192 -11.08 -10.71 21.37
CA PRO A 192 -10.09 -9.69 21.05
C PRO A 192 -10.44 -9.02 19.72
N PHE A 193 -10.07 -7.75 19.55
CA PHE A 193 -10.51 -6.95 18.40
C PHE A 193 -9.48 -5.88 18.00
N ALA A 194 -9.88 -5.03 17.05
CA ALA A 194 -9.09 -3.92 16.50
C ALA A 194 -7.82 -4.41 15.77
N PRO A 195 -7.97 -4.90 14.52
CA PRO A 195 -6.84 -5.37 13.73
C PRO A 195 -5.92 -4.23 13.30
N ALA A 196 -4.62 -4.51 13.29
CA ALA A 196 -3.59 -3.54 12.92
C ALA A 196 -2.73 -4.01 11.73
N SER A 197 -2.91 -5.24 11.24
CA SER A 197 -2.06 -5.78 10.18
C SER A 197 -2.04 -4.91 8.94
N THR A 198 -3.20 -4.39 8.51
CA THR A 198 -3.29 -3.58 7.29
C THR A 198 -2.50 -2.28 7.42
N VAL A 199 -2.70 -1.51 8.50
CA VAL A 199 -2.00 -0.23 8.69
C VAL A 199 -0.49 -0.42 8.83
N VAL A 200 -0.06 -1.43 9.60
CA VAL A 200 1.37 -1.73 9.79
C VAL A 200 2.02 -2.23 8.51
N THR A 201 1.36 -3.15 7.79
CA THR A 201 1.92 -3.77 6.58
C THR A 201 1.97 -2.78 5.41
N CYS A 202 0.95 -1.94 5.23
CA CYS A 202 0.99 -0.86 4.24
C CYS A 202 2.14 0.10 4.55
N ALA A 203 2.29 0.55 5.80
CA ALA A 203 3.37 1.45 6.19
C ALA A 203 4.76 0.84 5.95
N LEU A 204 4.95 -0.44 6.30
CA LEU A 204 6.19 -1.18 6.06
C LEU A 204 6.54 -1.25 4.57
N LEU A 205 5.58 -1.62 3.72
CA LEU A 205 5.79 -1.70 2.27
C LEU A 205 5.99 -0.33 1.62
N GLN A 206 5.29 0.71 2.07
CA GLN A 206 5.52 2.08 1.60
C GLN A 206 6.90 2.60 2.01
N ALA A 207 7.41 2.22 3.20
CA ALA A 207 8.78 2.55 3.60
C ALA A 207 9.82 1.89 2.68
N VAL A 208 9.59 0.62 2.30
CA VAL A 208 10.44 -0.08 1.31
C VAL A 208 10.41 0.62 -0.05
N VAL A 209 9.23 1.03 -0.53
CA VAL A 209 9.10 1.76 -1.81
C VAL A 209 9.81 3.12 -1.75
N ALA A 210 9.68 3.86 -0.64
CA ALA A 210 10.35 5.13 -0.45
C ALA A 210 11.89 4.99 -0.51
N GLU A 211 12.43 4.00 0.21
CA GLU A 211 13.87 3.70 0.19
C GLU A 211 14.32 3.21 -1.21
N ALA A 212 13.52 2.41 -1.91
CA ALA A 212 13.83 1.94 -3.26
C ALA A 212 13.89 3.10 -4.27
N ALA A 213 12.97 4.06 -4.18
CA ALA A 213 12.98 5.26 -5.00
C ALA A 213 14.24 6.11 -4.74
N GLY A 214 14.62 6.29 -3.48
CA GLY A 214 15.86 6.97 -3.11
C GLY A 214 17.10 6.29 -3.70
N ARG A 215 17.16 4.95 -3.66
CA ARG A 215 18.25 4.16 -4.24
C ARG A 215 18.34 4.26 -5.75
N LEU A 216 17.20 4.18 -6.46
CA LEU A 216 17.15 4.37 -7.90
C LEU A 216 17.70 5.75 -8.29
N ALA A 217 17.24 6.80 -7.61
CA ALA A 217 17.70 8.16 -7.85
C ALA A 217 19.20 8.32 -7.58
N ALA A 218 19.72 7.79 -6.46
CA ALA A 218 21.14 7.81 -6.14
C ALA A 218 22.00 7.03 -7.16
N GLY A 219 21.43 6.00 -7.79
CA GLY A 219 22.04 5.24 -8.89
C GLY A 219 21.90 5.89 -10.27
N GLY A 220 21.36 7.11 -10.36
CA GLY A 220 21.19 7.84 -11.62
C GLY A 220 20.00 7.37 -12.48
N THR A 221 19.10 6.56 -11.92
CA THR A 221 17.85 6.15 -12.58
C THR A 221 16.71 7.01 -12.06
N GLU A 222 15.98 7.70 -12.95
CA GLU A 222 14.76 8.42 -12.55
C GLU A 222 13.72 7.40 -12.07
N PRO A 223 13.29 7.43 -10.79
CA PRO A 223 12.33 6.46 -10.29
C PRO A 223 10.99 6.65 -10.99
N PRO A 224 10.38 5.58 -11.54
CA PRO A 224 9.10 5.66 -12.28
C PRO A 224 7.92 5.80 -11.32
N LEU A 225 7.86 6.93 -10.63
CA LEU A 225 6.83 7.25 -9.65
C LEU A 225 5.64 7.89 -10.34
N LEU A 226 4.45 7.60 -9.87
CA LEU A 226 3.24 8.29 -10.30
C LEU A 226 3.00 9.55 -9.48
N ARG A 227 2.43 10.57 -10.12
CA ARG A 227 1.93 11.78 -9.48
C ARG A 227 0.41 11.70 -9.33
N SER A 228 -0.12 12.44 -8.36
CA SER A 228 -1.56 12.64 -8.27
C SER A 228 -2.06 13.31 -9.56
N ALA A 229 -3.14 12.81 -10.15
CA ALA A 229 -3.76 13.48 -11.30
C ALA A 229 -4.40 14.83 -10.91
N ASN A 230 -4.55 15.10 -9.60
CA ASN A 230 -5.13 16.33 -9.07
C ASN A 230 -4.10 17.44 -8.84
N VAL A 231 -2.85 17.27 -9.28
CA VAL A 231 -1.84 18.34 -9.26
C VAL A 231 -1.47 18.74 -10.69
N ASP A 232 -1.16 20.02 -10.89
CA ASP A 232 -0.76 20.54 -12.20
C ASP A 232 0.44 19.76 -12.75
N GLY A 233 0.35 19.34 -14.02
CA GLY A 233 1.38 18.52 -14.68
C GLY A 233 1.40 17.05 -14.25
N GLY A 234 0.50 16.61 -13.37
CA GLY A 234 0.45 15.24 -12.85
C GLY A 234 0.01 14.22 -13.89
N ALA A 235 -0.96 14.56 -14.72
CA ALA A 235 -1.46 13.69 -15.79
C ALA A 235 -0.39 13.47 -16.87
N GLU A 236 0.24 14.55 -17.34
CA GLU A 236 1.28 14.54 -18.37
C GLU A 236 2.53 13.80 -17.89
N TRP A 237 2.89 13.96 -16.61
CA TRP A 237 3.95 13.18 -15.98
C TRP A 237 3.63 11.68 -16.04
N ASN A 238 2.43 11.29 -15.61
CA ASN A 238 2.02 9.89 -15.57
C ASN A 238 1.98 9.29 -16.99
N GLU A 239 1.49 10.03 -17.98
CA GLU A 239 1.49 9.59 -19.38
C GLU A 239 2.89 9.31 -19.90
N ARG A 240 3.88 10.15 -19.57
CA ARG A 240 5.28 9.90 -19.90
C ARG A 240 5.80 8.62 -19.25
N VAL A 241 5.61 8.47 -17.93
CA VAL A 241 6.01 7.26 -17.19
C VAL A 241 5.35 6.01 -17.80
N PHE A 242 4.09 6.11 -18.20
CA PHE A 242 3.38 5.00 -18.83
C PHE A 242 3.94 4.64 -20.20
N ALA A 243 4.31 5.63 -21.01
CA ALA A 243 4.89 5.41 -22.32
C ALA A 243 6.29 4.78 -22.22
N GLU A 244 7.13 5.26 -21.30
CA GLU A 244 8.49 4.78 -21.07
C GLU A 244 8.56 3.35 -20.52
N HIS A 245 7.51 2.90 -19.83
CA HIS A 245 7.47 1.59 -19.15
C HIS A 245 6.28 0.71 -19.55
N ALA A 246 5.72 0.91 -20.75
CA ALA A 246 4.50 0.25 -21.22
C ALA A 246 4.59 -1.30 -21.22
N ASP A 247 5.78 -1.85 -21.41
CA ASP A 247 6.04 -3.29 -21.42
C ASP A 247 6.00 -3.93 -20.02
N ARG A 248 6.12 -3.12 -18.95
CA ARG A 248 6.18 -3.57 -17.55
C ARG A 248 4.96 -3.13 -16.73
N ILE A 249 4.15 -2.21 -17.25
CA ILE A 249 2.91 -1.73 -16.62
C ILE A 249 1.73 -2.56 -17.13
N LEU A 250 1.36 -3.60 -16.38
CA LEU A 250 0.40 -4.62 -16.79
C LEU A 250 -1.04 -4.24 -16.46
N TRP A 251 -1.26 -3.47 -15.38
CA TRP A 251 -2.60 -3.01 -14.98
C TRP A 251 -3.22 -1.99 -15.96
N ARG A 252 -2.47 -1.50 -16.95
CA ARG A 252 -3.01 -0.73 -18.09
C ARG A 252 -3.40 -1.61 -19.29
N ARG A 253 -2.98 -2.87 -19.31
CA ARG A 253 -3.31 -3.75 -20.43
C ARG A 253 -4.80 -4.07 -20.37
N ALA A 254 -5.46 -3.87 -21.49
CA ALA A 254 -6.80 -4.38 -21.71
C ALA A 254 -6.81 -5.89 -21.46
N ALA A 255 -7.86 -6.39 -20.81
CA ALA A 255 -8.09 -7.83 -20.75
C ALA A 255 -8.16 -8.38 -22.19
N PRO A 256 -7.66 -9.61 -22.47
CA PRO A 256 -7.78 -10.19 -23.79
C PRO A 256 -9.24 -10.14 -24.26
N GLY A 257 -9.52 -9.39 -25.33
CA GLY A 257 -10.87 -9.23 -25.89
C GLY A 257 -11.62 -7.94 -25.51
N SER A 258 -11.13 -7.12 -24.59
CA SER A 258 -11.64 -5.75 -24.43
C SER A 258 -10.87 -4.82 -25.36
N ALA A 259 -11.56 -4.13 -26.28
CA ALA A 259 -10.93 -3.02 -26.99
C ALA A 259 -10.40 -2.03 -25.95
N ALA A 260 -9.13 -1.63 -26.06
CA ALA A 260 -8.59 -0.57 -25.22
C ALA A 260 -9.54 0.64 -25.33
N PRO A 261 -10.02 1.23 -24.22
CA PRO A 261 -10.82 2.44 -24.34
C PRO A 261 -9.94 3.46 -25.06
N ALA A 262 -10.44 4.00 -26.17
CA ALA A 262 -9.79 5.12 -26.85
C ALA A 262 -9.50 6.18 -25.78
N ALA A 263 -8.26 6.66 -25.72
CA ALA A 263 -7.88 7.74 -24.82
C ALA A 263 -8.92 8.85 -24.97
N ALA A 264 -9.71 9.09 -23.92
CA ALA A 264 -10.65 10.19 -23.93
C ALA A 264 -9.82 11.46 -24.15
N PRO A 265 -10.15 12.31 -25.13
CA PRO A 265 -9.41 13.54 -25.32
C PRO A 265 -9.49 14.34 -24.02
N LEU A 266 -8.34 14.78 -23.50
CA LEU A 266 -8.29 15.77 -22.44
C LEU A 266 -9.23 16.91 -22.85
N ALA A 267 -10.30 17.11 -22.09
CA ALA A 267 -11.17 18.25 -22.31
C ALA A 267 -10.31 19.50 -22.13
N ALA A 268 -10.05 20.20 -23.23
CA ALA A 268 -9.40 21.50 -23.19
C ALA A 268 -10.17 22.38 -22.19
N ALA A 269 -9.46 22.86 -21.17
CA ALA A 269 -9.99 23.89 -20.29
C ALA A 269 -10.50 25.02 -21.19
N ALA A 270 -11.80 25.28 -21.14
CA ALA A 270 -12.41 26.35 -21.89
C ALA A 270 -11.80 27.68 -21.44
N GLU A 271 -10.97 28.28 -22.27
CA GLU A 271 -10.62 29.69 -22.15
C GLU A 271 -11.91 30.51 -22.33
N GLY A 272 -12.37 31.12 -21.23
CA GLY A 272 -13.43 32.12 -21.29
C GLY A 272 -12.89 33.40 -21.95
N PRO A 273 -13.68 34.11 -22.76
CA PRO A 273 -13.18 35.23 -23.52
C PRO A 273 -12.91 36.43 -22.59
N ALA A 274 -11.69 36.96 -22.69
CA ALA A 274 -11.37 38.30 -22.24
C ALA A 274 -12.17 39.32 -23.08
N GLY A 275 -12.95 40.18 -22.42
CA GLY A 275 -13.65 41.25 -23.11
C GLY A 275 -14.32 42.27 -22.18
N GLY A 276 -13.77 43.48 -22.15
CA GLY A 276 -14.57 44.71 -22.06
C GLY A 276 -14.58 45.45 -20.72
N ALA A 277 -13.69 46.43 -20.58
CA ALA A 277 -13.83 47.53 -19.64
C ALA A 277 -14.87 48.56 -20.13
N GLY A 278 -15.60 49.22 -19.22
CA GLY A 278 -16.23 50.51 -19.50
C GLY A 278 -17.38 50.97 -18.58
N GLN A 279 -17.05 51.86 -17.62
CA GLN A 279 -17.84 53.00 -17.08
C GLN A 279 -19.20 52.72 -16.37
N ALA A 280 -19.72 53.49 -15.41
CA ALA A 280 -19.29 54.51 -14.44
C ALA A 280 -20.56 54.90 -13.63
N CYS A 281 -20.46 55.13 -12.31
CA CYS A 281 -21.16 56.19 -11.52
C CYS A 281 -21.06 55.91 -10.01
N GLY A 282 -20.53 56.88 -9.24
CA GLY A 282 -20.63 56.93 -7.77
C GLY A 282 -21.93 57.63 -7.31
N PRO A 283 -21.93 58.36 -6.19
CA PRO A 283 -21.55 57.94 -4.83
C PRO A 283 -22.57 58.42 -3.77
N GLN A 284 -22.76 57.71 -2.66
CA GLN A 284 -23.22 58.23 -1.35
C GLN A 284 -22.76 57.21 -0.29
N GLY A 285 -22.24 57.50 0.89
CA GLY A 285 -21.99 58.69 1.69
C GLY A 285 -21.65 58.15 3.09
N SER A 286 -20.43 58.39 3.57
CA SER A 286 -19.97 58.15 4.95
C SER A 286 -20.61 59.18 5.93
N PRO A 287 -20.43 59.20 7.29
CA PRO A 287 -19.36 58.56 8.09
C PRO A 287 -19.67 58.11 9.56
N SER A 288 -18.86 57.16 10.09
CA SER A 288 -18.20 57.10 11.43
C SER A 288 -18.99 57.27 12.77
N PRO A 289 -18.37 57.15 13.97
CA PRO A 289 -17.05 56.61 14.33
C PRO A 289 -17.00 55.64 15.53
N ALA A 290 -15.84 55.00 15.67
CA ALA A 290 -15.34 54.32 16.85
C ALA A 290 -14.89 55.29 17.96
N ARG A 291 -14.73 54.79 19.21
CA ARG A 291 -13.52 54.92 20.08
C ARG A 291 -13.79 54.41 21.53
N SER A 292 -12.87 53.60 22.07
CA SER A 292 -12.00 53.91 23.25
C SER A 292 -12.64 53.54 24.60
N SER A 293 -11.98 53.01 25.64
CA SER A 293 -10.56 52.97 26.05
C SER A 293 -10.35 51.95 27.20
N ALA A 294 -9.07 51.66 27.48
CA ALA A 294 -8.38 51.30 28.75
C ALA A 294 -9.20 51.35 30.07
N ASP A 295 -8.90 50.61 31.14
CA ASP A 295 -7.60 50.52 31.84
C ASP A 295 -7.64 49.49 33.00
N ALA A 296 -6.50 49.36 33.67
CA ALA A 296 -5.95 48.29 34.50
C ALA A 296 -6.42 48.08 35.98
N THR A 297 -6.07 46.89 36.50
CA THR A 297 -5.57 46.55 37.87
C THR A 297 -6.40 46.79 39.14
N ARG A 298 -6.57 45.74 39.99
CA ARG A 298 -5.92 45.56 41.33
C ARG A 298 -6.54 44.43 42.20
N SER A 299 -5.65 43.78 42.99
CA SER A 299 -5.82 43.18 44.35
C SER A 299 -6.68 41.90 44.49
N ALA A 300 -6.18 40.72 44.90
CA ALA A 300 -5.51 40.26 46.13
C ALA A 300 -6.43 40.12 47.38
N THR A 301 -6.28 38.96 48.06
CA THR A 301 -6.87 38.49 49.36
C THR A 301 -8.39 38.27 49.34
N SER A 302 -8.96 37.10 49.66
CA SER A 302 -8.72 36.14 50.75
C SER A 302 -9.20 34.74 50.36
#